data_AF-A0A1I6FG44-F1
#
_entry.id   AF-A0A1I6FG44-F1
#
_cell.length_a   1.000
_cell.length_b   1.000
_cell.length_c   1.000
_cell.angle_alpha   90.00
_cell.angle_beta   90.00
_cell.angle_gamma   90.00
#
_symmetry.space_group_name_H-M   'P 1'
#
loop_
_entity.id
_entity.type
_entity.pdbx_description
1 polymer ?
#
loop_
_entity_poly.entity_id
_entity_poly.type
_entity_poly.pdbx_seq_one_letter_code
_entity_poly.pdbx_strand_id
1 'polypeptide(L)'
;MPGRTGATRLPDRYIWTRLAACHGASDNGRIMLTPSRLTLARTRRGLTAAELARKSGVPARAIGEYERGLRRPKAAAVESLAGALGFPAEFLTAPEPPRPQNAPHDAQATAAAQLAIEFNGWLDRLFVLPQPSLPPPRTSPQGTRDAWRLATGPAPNMVQLLESHGVRVFSLPVDCAEQEAFSCWHNGTPFLFLTPTATPEQARFDAAVQLAVLLGHDEPHEFAAEFLMPQRQLPGTDHRHWHVGREQFTKWANVHSLVPGGMTRRETSKLLTKVFKVLRENGTPPLHVAKELNLGLEELNGLVFGLVLTALPGGGEPGPRGRARLTLVH
;
A
#
# COMPACT_ATOMS: atom_id res chain seq x y z
N MET A 1 40.74 7.20 -19.26
CA MET A 1 39.42 7.01 -19.92
C MET A 1 38.40 6.58 -18.87
N PRO A 2 37.66 7.49 -18.21
CA PRO A 2 36.64 7.08 -17.27
C PRO A 2 35.32 6.81 -17.99
N GLY A 3 34.76 5.63 -17.74
CA GLY A 3 33.52 5.12 -18.33
C GLY A 3 32.30 5.93 -17.91
N ARG A 4 31.44 6.20 -18.88
CA ARG A 4 30.14 6.85 -18.70
C ARG A 4 29.19 5.93 -17.95
N THR A 5 28.70 6.39 -16.81
CA THR A 5 27.50 5.85 -16.15
C THR A 5 26.28 6.16 -17.01
N GLY A 6 25.63 5.12 -17.53
CA GLY A 6 24.37 5.24 -18.26
C GLY A 6 23.25 5.60 -17.30
N ALA A 7 22.82 6.86 -17.32
CA ALA A 7 21.56 7.26 -16.72
C ALA A 7 20.42 6.62 -17.53
N THR A 8 19.69 5.68 -16.93
CA THR A 8 18.46 5.12 -17.49
C THR A 8 17.41 6.22 -17.54
N ARG A 9 17.40 6.98 -18.63
CA ARG A 9 16.39 7.99 -18.93
C ARG A 9 15.08 7.24 -19.17
N LEU A 10 14.03 7.53 -18.40
CA LEU A 10 12.68 7.04 -18.72
C LEU A 10 12.35 7.46 -20.17
N PRO A 11 11.60 6.65 -20.94
CA PRO A 11 11.27 6.98 -22.32
C PRO A 11 10.61 8.36 -22.40
N ASP A 12 10.94 9.08 -23.47
CA ASP A 12 10.57 10.47 -23.73
C ASP A 12 9.08 10.78 -23.48
N ARG A 13 8.80 12.08 -23.28
CA ARG A 13 7.50 12.73 -22.96
C ARG A 13 6.24 12.24 -23.71
N TYR A 14 6.38 11.37 -24.70
CA TYR A 14 5.34 10.76 -25.52
C TYR A 14 4.51 9.65 -24.85
N ILE A 15 4.96 9.05 -23.72
CA ILE A 15 4.10 8.08 -22.98
C ILE A 15 2.89 8.79 -22.35
N TRP A 16 3.06 10.03 -21.90
CA TRP A 16 2.03 10.79 -21.20
C TRP A 16 0.86 11.25 -22.10
N THR A 17 1.03 11.27 -23.42
CA THR A 17 -0.01 11.74 -24.36
C THR A 17 -1.07 10.68 -24.65
N ARG A 18 -0.85 9.41 -24.29
CA ARG A 18 -1.81 8.31 -24.48
C ARG A 18 -2.79 8.11 -23.32
N LEU A 19 -2.68 8.90 -22.25
CA LEU A 19 -3.55 8.83 -21.06
C LEU A 19 -4.85 9.66 -21.18
N ALA A 20 -5.06 10.37 -22.30
CA ALA A 20 -6.16 11.32 -22.45
C ALA A 20 -7.45 10.77 -23.11
N ALA A 21 -7.59 9.47 -23.35
CA ALA A 21 -8.68 8.94 -24.17
C ALA A 21 -9.48 7.81 -23.51
N CYS A 22 -10.22 8.15 -22.45
CA CYS A 22 -11.47 7.50 -22.07
C CYS A 22 -12.46 8.56 -21.57
N HIS A 23 -12.83 9.50 -22.44
CA HIS A 23 -13.98 10.36 -22.17
C HIS A 23 -15.23 9.47 -22.19
N GLY A 24 -15.81 9.23 -21.02
CA GLY A 24 -17.07 8.50 -20.88
C GLY A 24 -18.15 9.16 -21.73
N ALA A 25 -18.69 8.40 -22.69
CA ALA A 25 -19.75 8.85 -23.57
C ALA A 25 -20.99 9.21 -22.74
N SER A 26 -21.33 10.50 -22.71
CA SER A 26 -22.59 11.02 -22.17
C SER A 26 -23.67 10.81 -23.21
N ASP A 27 -24.67 10.00 -22.90
CA ASP A 27 -25.95 9.99 -23.61
C ASP A 27 -27.03 10.51 -22.66
N ASN A 28 -27.60 11.67 -22.99
CA ASN A 28 -28.70 12.35 -22.27
C ASN A 28 -28.49 12.63 -20.76
N GLY A 29 -27.33 13.17 -20.36
CA GLY A 29 -27.11 13.72 -19.00
C GLY A 29 -27.09 12.68 -17.87
N ARG A 30 -27.07 11.39 -18.23
CA ARG A 30 -26.91 10.26 -17.30
C ARG A 30 -25.48 9.74 -17.42
N ILE A 31 -24.74 9.83 -16.32
CA ILE A 31 -23.37 9.32 -16.24
C ILE A 31 -23.41 7.79 -16.07
N MET A 32 -22.54 7.08 -16.78
CA MET A 32 -22.33 5.64 -16.59
C MET A 32 -21.53 5.42 -15.30
N LEU A 33 -22.26 5.28 -14.18
CA LEU A 33 -21.70 4.85 -12.89
C LEU A 33 -21.32 3.37 -12.96
N THR A 34 -20.15 3.02 -12.46
CA THR A 34 -19.75 1.62 -12.19
C THR A 34 -20.23 1.24 -10.78
N PRO A 35 -21.23 0.35 -10.61
CA PRO A 35 -21.83 0.07 -9.31
C PRO A 35 -20.82 -0.38 -8.24
N SER A 36 -19.86 -1.22 -8.62
CA SER A 36 -18.81 -1.72 -7.73
C SER A 36 -17.83 -0.63 -7.28
N ARG A 37 -17.64 0.46 -8.04
CA ARG A 37 -16.84 1.61 -7.61
C ARG A 37 -17.52 2.41 -6.51
N LEU A 38 -18.84 2.55 -6.58
CA LEU A 38 -19.61 3.16 -5.49
C LEU A 38 -19.52 2.30 -4.23
N THR A 39 -19.70 0.98 -4.36
CA THR A 39 -19.53 0.06 -3.22
C THR A 39 -18.13 0.13 -2.65
N LEU A 40 -17.09 0.08 -3.49
CA LEU A 40 -15.69 0.18 -3.09
C LEU A 40 -15.41 1.47 -2.31
N ALA A 41 -15.79 2.64 -2.84
CA ALA A 41 -15.57 3.91 -2.17
C ALA A 41 -16.33 3.98 -0.83
N ARG A 42 -17.57 3.48 -0.79
CA ARG A 42 -18.38 3.48 0.43
C ARG A 42 -17.80 2.57 1.50
N THR A 43 -17.47 1.32 1.17
CA THR A 43 -16.90 0.38 2.13
C THR A 43 -15.52 0.81 2.58
N ARG A 44 -14.71 1.42 1.70
CA ARG A 44 -13.42 2.02 2.07
C ARG A 44 -13.56 3.08 3.16
N ARG A 45 -14.66 3.85 3.16
CA ARG A 45 -14.94 4.86 4.20
C ARG A 45 -15.63 4.30 5.44
N GLY A 46 -15.86 2.99 5.51
CA GLY A 46 -16.58 2.35 6.62
C GLY A 46 -18.05 2.79 6.73
N LEU A 47 -18.65 3.32 5.66
CA LEU A 47 -19.99 3.90 5.71
C LEU A 47 -21.07 2.88 5.34
N THR A 48 -22.18 2.91 6.06
CA THR A 48 -23.45 2.31 5.62
C THR A 48 -24.10 3.15 4.52
N ALA A 49 -25.05 2.56 3.78
CA ALA A 49 -25.83 3.32 2.79
C ALA A 49 -26.63 4.47 3.42
N ALA A 50 -27.09 4.32 4.67
CA ALA A 50 -27.79 5.36 5.40
C ALA A 50 -26.87 6.52 5.81
N GLU A 51 -25.64 6.22 6.21
CA GLU A 51 -24.65 7.26 6.55
C GLU A 51 -24.19 8.02 5.30
N LEU A 52 -23.95 7.30 4.19
CA LEU A 52 -23.64 7.96 2.92
C LEU A 52 -24.81 8.81 2.44
N ALA A 53 -26.06 8.37 2.63
CA ALA A 53 -27.23 9.16 2.29
C ALA A 53 -27.27 10.49 3.06
N ARG A 54 -27.02 10.43 4.37
CA ARG A 54 -26.96 11.61 5.24
C ARG A 54 -25.83 12.57 4.82
N LYS A 55 -24.67 12.05 4.41
CA LYS A 55 -23.53 12.87 3.97
C LYS A 55 -23.71 13.48 2.58
N SER A 56 -24.28 12.74 1.64
CA SER A 56 -24.41 13.13 0.23
C SER A 56 -25.76 13.78 -0.14
N GLY A 57 -26.75 13.73 0.75
CA GLY A 57 -28.12 14.16 0.44
C GLY A 57 -28.85 13.24 -0.58
N VAL A 58 -28.23 12.15 -1.04
CA VAL A 58 -28.85 11.17 -1.93
C VAL A 58 -29.64 10.15 -1.09
N PRO A 59 -30.90 9.82 -1.43
CA PRO A 59 -31.68 8.87 -0.63
C PRO A 59 -31.00 7.49 -0.51
N ALA A 60 -31.00 6.90 0.70
CA ALA A 60 -30.35 5.60 0.97
C ALA A 60 -30.85 4.47 0.06
N ARG A 61 -32.16 4.46 -0.25
CA ARG A 61 -32.75 3.54 -1.22
C ARG A 61 -32.14 3.69 -2.61
N ALA A 62 -31.94 4.94 -3.06
CA ALA A 62 -31.33 5.20 -4.36
C ALA A 62 -29.86 4.74 -4.38
N ILE A 63 -29.10 4.95 -3.29
CA ILE A 63 -27.73 4.42 -3.15
C ILE A 63 -27.73 2.90 -3.30
N GLY A 64 -28.60 2.18 -2.58
CA GLY A 64 -28.69 0.72 -2.70
C GLY A 64 -29.17 0.23 -4.07
N GLU A 65 -29.96 1.02 -4.80
CA GLU A 65 -30.31 0.74 -6.20
C GLU A 65 -29.13 1.00 -7.15
N TYR A 66 -28.32 2.03 -6.89
CA TYR A 66 -27.12 2.35 -7.66
C TYR A 66 -26.03 1.28 -7.51
N GLU A 67 -25.76 0.84 -6.28
CA GLU A 67 -24.78 -0.22 -5.98
C GLU A 67 -25.13 -1.58 -6.58
N ARG A 68 -26.43 -1.85 -6.78
CA ARG A 68 -26.92 -3.06 -7.46
C ARG A 68 -27.07 -2.88 -8.97
N GLY A 69 -26.77 -1.70 -9.50
CA GLY A 69 -26.95 -1.39 -10.92
C GLY A 69 -28.42 -1.31 -11.38
N LEU A 70 -29.37 -1.24 -10.44
CA LEU A 70 -30.82 -1.22 -10.73
C LEU A 70 -31.31 0.17 -11.17
N ARG A 71 -30.54 1.22 -10.88
CA ARG A 71 -30.88 2.60 -11.24
C ARG A 71 -29.61 3.36 -11.66
N ARG A 72 -29.75 4.27 -12.61
CA ARG A 72 -28.66 5.17 -13.02
C ARG A 72 -28.77 6.51 -12.29
N PRO A 73 -27.68 7.02 -11.69
CA PRO A 73 -27.68 8.35 -11.07
C PRO A 73 -27.67 9.46 -12.13
N LYS A 74 -28.17 10.64 -11.75
CA LYS A 74 -27.92 11.89 -12.50
C LYS A 74 -26.51 12.40 -12.18
N ALA A 75 -25.94 13.24 -13.05
CA ALA A 75 -24.61 13.83 -12.82
C ALA A 75 -24.47 14.49 -11.44
N ALA A 76 -25.45 15.30 -11.02
CA ALA A 76 -25.45 15.93 -9.70
C ALA A 76 -25.41 14.93 -8.52
N ALA A 77 -26.00 13.75 -8.67
CA ALA A 77 -25.93 12.72 -7.64
C ALA A 77 -24.55 12.06 -7.60
N VAL A 78 -23.90 11.86 -8.76
CA VAL A 78 -22.52 11.34 -8.82
C VAL A 78 -21.56 12.30 -8.14
N GLU A 79 -21.64 13.60 -8.45
CA GLU A 79 -20.81 14.64 -7.81
C GLU A 79 -21.02 14.69 -6.30
N SER A 80 -22.28 14.65 -5.84
CA SER A 80 -22.57 14.67 -4.40
C SER A 80 -22.06 13.42 -3.67
N LEU A 81 -22.17 12.24 -4.30
CA LEU A 81 -21.62 11.01 -3.75
C LEU A 81 -20.09 11.05 -3.72
N ALA A 82 -19.45 11.47 -4.81
CA ALA A 82 -18.00 11.58 -4.92
C ALA A 82 -17.42 12.53 -3.86
N GLY A 83 -18.01 13.72 -3.71
CA GLY A 83 -17.63 14.69 -2.69
C GLY A 83 -17.81 14.16 -1.25
N ALA A 84 -18.93 13.49 -0.97
CA ALA A 84 -19.18 12.89 0.35
C ALA A 84 -18.22 11.72 0.68
N LEU A 85 -17.74 11.02 -0.34
CA LEU A 85 -16.80 9.91 -0.22
C LEU A 85 -15.33 10.36 -0.26
N GLY A 86 -15.04 11.61 -0.65
CA GLY A 86 -13.68 12.11 -0.80
C GLY A 86 -12.92 11.45 -1.95
N PHE A 87 -13.61 11.16 -3.06
CA PHE A 87 -12.99 10.69 -4.30
C PHE A 87 -13.35 11.65 -5.45
N PRO A 88 -12.51 11.76 -6.49
CA PRO A 88 -12.91 12.38 -7.76
C PRO A 88 -14.15 11.69 -8.35
N ALA A 89 -15.02 12.42 -9.05
CA ALA A 89 -16.21 11.84 -9.68
C ALA A 89 -15.85 10.76 -10.72
N GLU A 90 -14.70 10.91 -11.37
CA GLU A 90 -14.11 9.97 -12.32
C GLU A 90 -13.79 8.61 -11.68
N PHE A 91 -13.57 8.56 -10.37
CA PHE A 91 -13.40 7.28 -9.66
C PHE A 91 -14.66 6.42 -9.76
N LEU A 92 -15.84 7.03 -9.64
CA LEU A 92 -17.13 6.33 -9.64
C LEU A 92 -17.52 5.81 -11.04
N THR A 93 -16.84 6.25 -12.08
CA THR A 93 -17.05 5.85 -13.48
C THR A 93 -15.88 5.04 -14.04
N ALA A 94 -14.84 4.82 -13.24
CA ALA A 94 -13.69 4.00 -13.62
C ALA A 94 -14.08 2.52 -13.84
N PRO A 95 -13.25 1.74 -14.57
CA PRO A 95 -13.48 0.31 -14.76
C PRO A 95 -13.64 -0.46 -13.45
N GLU A 96 -14.24 -1.65 -13.51
CA GLU A 96 -14.39 -2.54 -12.36
C GLU A 96 -13.09 -2.68 -11.56
N PRO A 97 -13.15 -2.56 -10.21
CA PRO A 97 -11.95 -2.65 -9.39
C PRO A 97 -11.40 -4.09 -9.40
N PRO A 98 -10.08 -4.26 -9.21
CA PRO A 98 -9.48 -5.58 -9.15
C PRO A 98 -10.07 -6.39 -7.98
N ARG A 99 -10.08 -7.71 -8.11
CA ARG A 99 -10.56 -8.61 -7.06
C ARG A 99 -9.38 -9.37 -6.44
N PRO A 100 -9.04 -9.12 -5.16
CA PRO A 100 -8.07 -9.93 -4.44
C PRO A 100 -8.59 -11.35 -4.19
N GLN A 101 -7.72 -12.33 -4.33
CA GLN A 101 -7.93 -13.73 -3.95
C GLN A 101 -7.46 -13.91 -2.50
N ASN A 102 -8.23 -14.63 -1.68
CA ASN A 102 -8.00 -14.76 -0.23
C ASN A 102 -7.99 -13.40 0.47
N ALA A 103 -8.90 -12.51 0.09
CA ALA A 103 -9.10 -11.23 0.74
C ALA A 103 -9.59 -11.40 2.19
N PRO A 104 -9.32 -10.44 3.10
CA PRO A 104 -9.87 -10.48 4.44
C PRO A 104 -11.40 -10.39 4.39
N HIS A 105 -12.07 -10.89 5.44
CA HIS A 105 -13.53 -10.76 5.53
C HIS A 105 -13.99 -9.31 5.74
N ASP A 106 -13.12 -8.46 6.27
CA ASP A 106 -13.41 -7.04 6.46
C ASP A 106 -13.50 -6.29 5.11
N ALA A 107 -14.63 -5.60 4.92
CA ALA A 107 -14.93 -4.92 3.67
C ALA A 107 -14.07 -3.67 3.44
N GLN A 108 -13.62 -3.00 4.51
CA GLN A 108 -12.80 -1.79 4.42
C GLN A 108 -11.35 -2.15 4.10
N ALA A 109 -10.83 -3.21 4.73
CA ALA A 109 -9.53 -3.80 4.43
C ALA A 109 -9.47 -4.36 3.00
N THR A 110 -10.53 -5.08 2.58
CA THR A 110 -10.65 -5.53 1.19
C THR A 110 -10.64 -4.35 0.22
N ALA A 111 -11.39 -3.30 0.51
CA ALA A 111 -11.41 -2.09 -0.32
C ALA A 111 -10.02 -1.44 -0.42
N ALA A 112 -9.29 -1.33 0.70
CA ALA A 112 -7.90 -0.82 0.70
C ALA A 112 -6.98 -1.69 -0.18
N ALA A 113 -7.13 -3.01 -0.12
CA ALA A 113 -6.38 -3.93 -0.99
C ALA A 113 -6.68 -3.72 -2.48
N GLN A 114 -7.95 -3.51 -2.84
CA GLN A 114 -8.35 -3.24 -4.23
C GLN A 114 -7.68 -1.96 -4.77
N LEU A 115 -7.64 -0.89 -3.97
CA LEU A 115 -6.98 0.36 -4.34
C LEU A 115 -5.46 0.20 -4.46
N ALA A 116 -4.84 -0.56 -3.56
CA ALA A 116 -3.40 -0.85 -3.63
C ALA A 116 -3.02 -1.71 -4.83
N ILE A 117 -3.87 -2.68 -5.20
CA ILE A 117 -3.67 -3.50 -6.40
C ILE A 117 -3.78 -2.62 -7.66
N GLU A 118 -4.74 -1.70 -7.71
CA GLU A 118 -4.87 -0.74 -8.80
C GLU A 118 -3.65 0.19 -8.90
N PHE A 119 -3.16 0.67 -7.76
CA PHE A 119 -1.91 1.42 -7.69
C PHE A 119 -0.71 0.60 -8.17
N ASN A 120 -0.58 -0.67 -7.76
CA ASN A 120 0.46 -1.56 -8.27
C ASN A 120 0.34 -1.78 -9.78
N GLY A 121 -0.87 -1.96 -10.31
CA GLY A 121 -1.10 -2.09 -11.75
C GLY A 121 -0.69 -0.83 -12.53
N TRP A 122 -0.75 0.35 -11.92
CA TRP A 122 -0.17 1.58 -12.47
C TRP A 122 1.36 1.56 -12.42
N LEU A 123 1.96 1.10 -11.32
CA LEU A 123 3.41 0.94 -11.20
C LEU A 123 3.99 -0.02 -12.24
N ASP A 124 3.35 -1.17 -12.46
CA ASP A 124 3.81 -2.18 -13.42
C ASP A 124 3.82 -1.67 -14.88
N ARG A 125 3.07 -0.61 -15.20
CA ARG A 125 3.13 0.04 -16.51
C ARG A 125 4.35 0.95 -16.67
N LEU A 126 4.93 1.41 -15.57
CA LEU A 126 6.02 2.39 -15.55
C LEU A 126 7.37 1.79 -15.15
N PHE A 127 7.35 0.71 -14.37
CA PHE A 127 8.54 0.10 -13.78
C PHE A 127 8.55 -1.41 -13.98
N VAL A 128 9.75 -1.96 -14.15
CA VAL A 128 9.97 -3.41 -14.02
C VAL A 128 10.14 -3.73 -12.54
N LEU A 129 9.11 -4.31 -11.93
CA LEU A 129 9.13 -4.69 -10.52
C LEU A 129 9.68 -6.13 -10.33
N PRO A 130 10.21 -6.48 -9.14
CA PRO A 130 10.63 -7.85 -8.84
C PRO A 130 9.49 -8.84 -9.05
N GLN A 131 9.79 -9.94 -9.75
CA GLN A 131 8.82 -11.00 -10.01
C GLN A 131 8.63 -11.87 -8.76
N PRO A 132 7.41 -12.38 -8.51
CA PRO A 132 7.15 -13.29 -7.40
C PRO A 132 8.09 -14.51 -7.44
N SER A 133 8.83 -14.73 -6.36
CA SER A 133 9.80 -15.83 -6.23
C SER A 133 9.75 -16.40 -4.81
N LEU A 134 8.55 -16.81 -4.38
CA LEU A 134 8.34 -17.53 -3.13
C LEU A 134 8.73 -19.01 -3.28
N PRO A 135 9.26 -19.66 -2.23
CA PRO A 135 9.46 -21.11 -2.22
C PRO A 135 8.15 -21.88 -2.44
N PRO A 136 8.21 -23.17 -2.78
CA PRO A 136 7.03 -24.01 -2.89
C PRO A 136 6.14 -23.96 -1.63
N PRO A 137 4.82 -24.15 -1.77
CA PRO A 137 3.92 -24.19 -0.61
C PRO A 137 4.39 -25.15 0.48
N ARG A 138 4.17 -24.77 1.73
CA ARG A 138 4.53 -25.51 2.95
C ARG A 138 6.04 -25.77 3.12
N THR A 139 6.90 -25.06 2.39
CA THR A 139 8.36 -25.07 2.66
C THR A 139 8.60 -24.61 4.10
N SER A 140 9.42 -25.34 4.86
CA SER A 140 9.71 -25.03 6.27
C SER A 140 10.40 -23.67 6.45
N PRO A 141 10.41 -23.09 7.67
CA PRO A 141 11.15 -21.86 7.95
C PRO A 141 12.62 -21.95 7.50
N GLN A 142 13.33 -23.00 7.93
CA GLN A 142 14.73 -23.22 7.56
C GLN A 142 14.90 -23.44 6.05
N GLY A 143 14.02 -24.20 5.40
CA GLY A 143 14.04 -24.38 3.94
C GLY A 143 13.80 -23.07 3.17
N THR A 144 12.94 -22.20 3.68
CA THR A 144 12.70 -20.85 3.13
C THR A 144 13.94 -20.00 3.25
N ARG A 145 14.59 -20.01 4.42
CA ARG A 145 15.86 -19.31 4.65
C ARG A 145 16.97 -19.81 3.73
N ASP A 146 17.06 -21.12 3.52
CA ASP A 146 18.07 -21.74 2.64
C ASP A 146 17.80 -21.42 1.17
N ALA A 147 16.54 -21.49 0.73
CA ALA A 147 16.12 -21.09 -0.61
C ALA A 147 16.46 -19.62 -0.92
N TRP A 148 16.34 -18.74 0.09
CA TRP A 148 16.68 -17.32 -0.01
C TRP A 148 18.12 -17.00 0.37
N ARG A 149 18.95 -18.02 0.65
CA ARG A 149 20.37 -17.90 1.03
C ARG A 149 20.60 -16.91 2.18
N LEU A 150 19.69 -16.92 3.16
CA LEU A 150 19.81 -16.08 4.35
C LEU A 150 20.95 -16.58 5.23
N ALA A 151 21.67 -15.63 5.85
CA ALA A 151 22.69 -15.95 6.85
C ALA A 151 22.09 -16.72 8.03
N THR A 152 22.91 -17.29 8.90
CA THR A 152 22.40 -18.06 10.06
C THR A 152 21.75 -17.19 11.14
N GLY A 153 22.08 -15.88 11.16
CA GLY A 153 21.59 -14.85 12.08
C GLY A 153 20.08 -14.54 12.03
N PRO A 154 19.60 -13.58 12.83
CA PRO A 154 18.24 -13.07 12.70
C PRO A 154 17.91 -12.68 11.26
N ALA A 155 16.65 -12.83 10.86
CA ALA A 155 16.22 -12.40 9.52
C ALA A 155 16.62 -10.92 9.26
N PRO A 156 16.87 -10.51 8.01
CA PRO A 156 17.08 -9.10 7.69
C PRO A 156 15.76 -8.31 7.78
N ASN A 157 15.72 -7.10 7.26
CA ASN A 157 14.50 -6.30 7.16
C ASN A 157 13.41 -7.05 6.37
N MET A 158 12.30 -7.38 7.01
CA MET A 158 11.24 -8.22 6.46
C MET A 158 10.53 -7.56 5.29
N VAL A 159 10.24 -6.26 5.38
CA VAL A 159 9.59 -5.53 4.27
C VAL A 159 10.45 -5.61 3.00
N GLN A 160 11.73 -5.31 3.12
CA GLN A 160 12.66 -5.30 1.98
C GLN A 160 12.96 -6.72 1.47
N LEU A 161 13.05 -7.70 2.36
CA LEU A 161 13.23 -9.10 2.01
C LEU A 161 12.05 -9.57 1.14
N LEU A 162 10.83 -9.35 1.61
CA LEU A 162 9.61 -9.74 0.90
C LEU A 162 9.48 -9.03 -0.46
N GLU A 163 9.78 -7.73 -0.51
CA GLU A 163 9.84 -6.98 -1.78
C GLU A 163 10.85 -7.55 -2.76
N SER A 164 12.03 -7.96 -2.28
CA SER A 164 13.08 -8.54 -3.13
C SER A 164 12.69 -9.89 -3.72
N HIS A 165 11.76 -10.61 -3.08
CA HIS A 165 11.15 -11.85 -3.57
C HIS A 165 9.78 -11.63 -4.25
N GLY A 166 9.47 -10.39 -4.62
CA GLY A 166 8.31 -10.05 -5.44
C GLY A 166 6.98 -9.92 -4.69
N VAL A 167 6.99 -9.91 -3.35
CA VAL A 167 5.79 -9.55 -2.57
C VAL A 167 5.60 -8.04 -2.58
N ARG A 168 4.38 -7.59 -2.89
CA ARG A 168 4.03 -6.16 -2.85
C ARG A 168 3.58 -5.80 -1.44
N VAL A 169 4.39 -5.02 -0.73
CA VAL A 169 4.13 -4.64 0.66
C VAL A 169 3.56 -3.22 0.72
N PHE A 170 2.36 -3.08 1.27
CA PHE A 170 1.67 -1.81 1.47
C PHE A 170 1.29 -1.61 2.94
N SER A 171 0.99 -0.37 3.30
CA SER A 171 0.37 -0.06 4.59
C SER A 171 -1.14 -0.04 4.44
N LEU A 172 -1.84 -0.51 5.46
CA LEU A 172 -3.24 -0.14 5.60
C LEU A 172 -3.34 1.35 5.94
N PRO A 173 -4.35 2.04 5.43
CA PRO A 173 -4.69 3.39 5.88
C PRO A 173 -5.01 3.44 7.38
N VAL A 174 -4.80 4.58 8.03
CA VAL A 174 -4.95 4.75 9.49
C VAL A 174 -6.40 4.54 9.94
N ASP A 175 -7.37 4.83 9.10
CA ASP A 175 -8.79 4.56 9.36
C ASP A 175 -9.16 3.07 9.26
N CYS A 176 -8.20 2.20 8.90
CA CYS A 176 -8.27 0.74 9.01
C CYS A 176 -7.39 0.22 10.17
N ALA A 177 -6.97 1.06 11.12
CA ALA A 177 -5.98 0.70 12.15
C ALA A 177 -6.41 -0.43 13.10
N GLU A 178 -7.69 -0.72 13.21
CA GLU A 178 -8.20 -1.85 14.03
C GLU A 178 -8.01 -3.21 13.34
N GLN A 179 -7.65 -3.19 12.05
CA GLN A 179 -7.49 -4.40 11.25
C GLN A 179 -6.07 -4.97 11.40
N GLU A 180 -5.99 -6.29 11.48
CA GLU A 180 -4.72 -7.01 11.50
C GLU A 180 -4.04 -6.98 10.13
N ALA A 181 -2.73 -7.19 10.13
CA ALA A 181 -2.00 -7.39 8.90
C ALA A 181 -2.51 -8.64 8.18
N PHE A 182 -2.63 -8.57 6.86
CA PHE A 182 -3.09 -9.69 6.04
C PHE A 182 -2.32 -9.76 4.72
N SER A 183 -2.49 -10.88 4.02
CA SER A 183 -1.95 -11.11 2.70
C SER A 183 -3.02 -11.63 1.75
N CYS A 184 -2.86 -11.35 0.46
CA CYS A 184 -3.77 -11.82 -0.58
C CYS A 184 -3.02 -11.98 -1.90
N TRP A 185 -3.63 -12.69 -2.85
CA TRP A 185 -3.08 -12.85 -4.20
C TRP A 185 -3.88 -12.05 -5.22
N HIS A 186 -3.21 -11.52 -6.24
CA HIS A 186 -3.89 -10.98 -7.42
C HIS A 186 -3.06 -11.28 -8.67
N ASN A 187 -3.66 -11.98 -9.64
CA ASN A 187 -3.02 -12.37 -10.90
C ASN A 187 -1.61 -12.95 -10.74
N GLY A 188 -1.43 -13.85 -9.76
CA GLY A 188 -0.13 -14.49 -9.47
C GLY A 188 0.87 -13.63 -8.70
N THR A 189 0.53 -12.38 -8.35
CA THR A 189 1.36 -11.51 -7.52
C THR A 189 0.88 -11.55 -6.05
N PRO A 190 1.76 -11.83 -5.08
CA PRO A 190 1.41 -11.79 -3.66
C PRO A 190 1.48 -10.35 -3.13
N PHE A 191 0.46 -9.98 -2.35
CA PHE A 191 0.36 -8.69 -1.67
C PHE A 191 0.34 -8.90 -0.16
N LEU A 192 0.94 -7.98 0.57
CA LEU A 192 0.97 -7.94 2.02
C LEU A 192 0.58 -6.53 2.48
N PHE A 193 -0.31 -6.46 3.45
CA PHE A 193 -0.83 -5.22 4.03
C PHE A 193 -0.49 -5.19 5.52
N LEU A 194 0.30 -4.21 5.95
CA LEU A 194 0.67 -4.05 7.35
C LEU A 194 -0.16 -2.95 8.04
N THR A 195 -0.52 -3.17 9.30
CA THR A 195 -1.31 -2.21 10.10
C THR A 195 -0.46 -1.01 10.51
N PRO A 196 -0.90 0.25 10.29
CA PRO A 196 -0.09 1.45 10.54
C PRO A 196 0.22 1.71 12.02
N THR A 197 -0.62 1.20 12.93
CA THR A 197 -0.51 1.38 14.39
C THR A 197 0.33 0.32 15.10
N ALA A 198 0.75 -0.74 14.40
CA ALA A 198 1.62 -1.76 14.96
C ALA A 198 2.99 -1.18 15.38
N THR A 199 3.53 -1.67 16.50
CA THR A 199 4.92 -1.37 16.90
C THR A 199 5.89 -1.89 15.83
N PRO A 200 7.13 -1.37 15.75
CA PRO A 200 8.13 -1.87 14.81
C PRO A 200 8.36 -3.38 14.87
N GLU A 201 8.39 -3.95 16.08
CA GLU A 201 8.54 -5.39 16.32
C GLU A 201 7.31 -6.17 15.87
N GLN A 202 6.11 -5.70 16.23
CA GLN A 202 4.86 -6.34 15.81
C GLN A 202 4.73 -6.33 14.29
N ALA A 203 5.00 -5.21 13.62
CA ALA A 203 4.94 -5.12 12.16
C ALA A 203 5.91 -6.08 11.46
N ARG A 204 7.09 -6.29 12.04
CA ARG A 204 8.08 -7.24 11.56
C ARG A 204 7.63 -8.69 11.76
N PHE A 205 7.05 -8.99 12.91
CA PHE A 205 6.50 -10.30 13.22
C PHE A 205 5.29 -10.63 12.33
N ASP A 206 4.37 -9.69 12.17
CA ASP A 206 3.22 -9.77 11.26
C ASP A 206 3.67 -10.05 9.83
N ALA A 207 4.72 -9.38 9.35
CA ALA A 207 5.26 -9.63 8.02
C ALA A 207 5.74 -11.08 7.83
N ALA A 208 6.33 -11.68 8.86
CA ALA A 208 6.75 -13.08 8.85
C ALA A 208 5.57 -14.06 8.97
N VAL A 209 4.55 -13.73 9.78
CA VAL A 209 3.30 -14.50 9.84
C VAL A 209 2.62 -14.51 8.48
N GLN A 210 2.52 -13.37 7.81
CA GLN A 210 1.91 -13.27 6.49
C GLN A 210 2.72 -13.97 5.40
N LEU A 211 4.05 -14.03 5.51
CA LEU A 211 4.86 -14.92 4.66
C LEU A 211 4.44 -16.38 4.83
N ALA A 212 4.25 -16.84 6.07
CA ALA A 212 3.81 -18.20 6.34
C ALA A 212 2.42 -18.49 5.76
N VAL A 213 1.50 -17.53 5.87
CA VAL A 213 0.15 -17.60 5.26
C VAL A 213 0.25 -17.70 3.73
N LEU A 214 1.09 -16.88 3.08
CA LEU A 214 1.32 -16.96 1.63
C LEU A 214 1.90 -18.32 1.19
N LEU A 215 2.71 -18.95 2.05
CA LEU A 215 3.23 -20.30 1.84
C LEU A 215 2.24 -21.41 2.20
N GLY A 216 1.07 -21.09 2.77
CA GLY A 216 0.02 -22.05 3.09
C GLY A 216 0.31 -22.91 4.33
N HIS A 217 0.99 -22.36 5.32
CA HIS A 217 1.19 -23.02 6.62
C HIS A 217 -0.06 -22.92 7.51
N ASP A 218 -0.35 -24.01 8.23
CA ASP A 218 -1.49 -24.05 9.17
C ASP A 218 -1.16 -23.36 10.51
N GLU A 219 0.12 -23.35 10.90
CA GLU A 219 0.65 -22.70 12.12
C GLU A 219 1.60 -21.54 11.75
N PRO A 220 1.07 -20.40 11.24
CA PRO A 220 1.90 -19.33 10.69
C PRO A 220 2.72 -18.58 11.77
N HIS A 221 2.28 -18.60 13.02
CA HIS A 221 2.98 -17.99 14.15
C HIS A 221 4.25 -18.76 14.53
N GLU A 222 4.18 -20.09 14.58
CA GLU A 222 5.35 -20.95 14.82
C GLU A 222 6.36 -20.80 13.68
N PHE A 223 5.88 -20.77 12.43
CA PHE A 223 6.73 -20.49 11.28
C PHE A 223 7.46 -19.16 11.44
N ALA A 224 6.73 -18.09 11.80
CA ALA A 224 7.28 -16.74 11.91
C ALA A 224 8.37 -16.66 12.98
N ALA A 225 8.15 -17.28 14.14
CA ALA A 225 9.13 -17.32 15.22
C ALA A 225 10.44 -17.98 14.79
N GLU A 226 10.38 -19.21 14.24
CA GLU A 226 11.56 -19.94 13.77
C GLU A 226 12.21 -19.26 12.56
N PHE A 227 11.42 -18.67 11.67
CA PHE A 227 11.94 -17.94 10.51
C PHE A 227 12.72 -16.70 10.93
N LEU A 228 12.22 -15.93 11.90
CA LEU A 228 12.88 -14.71 12.36
C LEU A 228 14.10 -15.01 13.23
N MET A 229 14.02 -16.03 14.07
CA MET A 229 15.04 -16.43 15.04
C MET A 229 15.18 -17.96 15.07
N PRO A 230 16.05 -18.54 14.23
CA PRO A 230 16.18 -20.00 14.14
C PRO A 230 16.60 -20.65 15.46
N GLN A 231 16.00 -21.78 15.84
CA GLN A 231 16.26 -22.47 17.12
C GLN A 231 17.73 -22.81 17.34
N ARG A 232 18.49 -23.08 16.28
CA ARG A 232 19.95 -23.29 16.34
C ARG A 232 20.74 -22.11 16.95
N GLN A 233 20.14 -20.93 16.99
CA GLN A 233 20.70 -19.73 17.62
C GLN A 233 20.25 -19.55 19.07
N LEU A 234 19.35 -20.40 19.55
CA LEU A 234 18.74 -20.37 20.87
C LEU A 234 19.06 -21.67 21.65
N PRO A 235 20.36 -21.98 21.90
CA PRO A 235 20.74 -23.20 22.59
C PRO A 235 20.12 -23.22 24.00
N GLY A 236 19.34 -24.27 24.30
CA GLY A 236 18.69 -24.46 25.60
C GLY A 236 17.30 -23.85 25.74
N THR A 237 16.71 -23.28 24.69
CA THR A 237 15.28 -22.87 24.70
C THR A 237 14.49 -23.52 23.55
N ASP A 238 13.21 -23.78 23.80
CA ASP A 238 12.24 -24.27 22.80
C ASP A 238 11.22 -23.15 22.54
N HIS A 239 11.04 -22.77 21.27
CA HIS A 239 10.10 -21.70 20.87
C HIS A 239 8.64 -22.07 21.21
N ARG A 240 8.33 -23.37 21.34
CA ARG A 240 6.99 -23.85 21.75
C ARG A 240 6.63 -23.47 23.19
N HIS A 241 7.62 -23.10 24.01
CA HIS A 241 7.41 -22.63 25.37
C HIS A 241 7.31 -21.10 25.48
N TRP A 242 7.47 -20.37 24.36
CA TRP A 242 7.44 -18.90 24.32
C TRP A 242 6.04 -18.34 23.99
N HIS A 243 4.98 -19.06 24.36
CA HIS A 243 3.62 -18.56 24.25
C HIS A 243 3.41 -17.40 25.24
N VAL A 244 3.66 -16.18 24.75
CA VAL A 244 3.24 -14.96 25.41
C VAL A 244 1.87 -14.62 24.81
N GLY A 245 0.80 -14.66 25.62
CA GLY A 245 -0.54 -14.33 25.13
C GLY A 245 -0.57 -12.92 24.54
N ARG A 246 -1.44 -12.64 23.56
CA ARG A 246 -1.51 -11.34 22.86
C ARG A 246 -1.58 -10.14 23.80
N GLU A 247 -2.35 -10.24 24.89
CA GLU A 247 -2.41 -9.20 25.93
C GLU A 247 -1.08 -9.02 26.66
N GLN A 248 -0.39 -10.13 26.92
CA GLN A 248 0.89 -10.19 27.62
C GLN A 248 2.02 -9.68 26.71
N PHE A 249 2.00 -9.97 25.41
CA PHE A 249 2.91 -9.40 24.41
C PHE A 249 2.66 -7.90 24.26
N THR A 250 1.39 -7.47 24.16
CA THR A 250 1.03 -6.04 24.08
C THR A 250 1.48 -5.29 25.33
N LYS A 251 1.34 -5.89 26.51
CA LYS A 251 1.83 -5.33 27.78
C LYS A 251 3.35 -5.24 27.81
N TRP A 252 4.08 -6.24 27.33
CA TRP A 252 5.54 -6.26 27.38
C TRP A 252 6.20 -5.45 26.25
N ALA A 253 5.72 -5.55 25.02
CA ALA A 253 6.20 -4.77 23.87
C ALA A 253 6.02 -3.26 24.07
N ASN A 254 4.89 -2.83 24.66
CA ASN A 254 4.66 -1.42 24.95
C ASN A 254 5.41 -0.92 26.20
N VAL A 255 5.72 -1.79 27.17
CA VAL A 255 6.49 -1.42 28.39
C VAL A 255 8.00 -1.49 28.16
N HIS A 256 8.50 -2.38 27.28
CA HIS A 256 9.93 -2.62 27.05
C HIS A 256 10.54 -1.84 25.89
N SER A 257 9.80 -0.94 25.24
CA SER A 257 10.38 0.03 24.29
C SER A 257 11.40 1.00 24.95
N LEU A 258 11.54 0.94 26.29
CA LEU A 258 12.54 1.65 27.08
C LEU A 258 13.80 0.81 27.40
N VAL A 259 13.85 -0.47 27.00
CA VAL A 259 15.07 -1.28 27.12
C VAL A 259 16.05 -0.85 26.03
N PRO A 260 17.31 -0.52 26.36
CA PRO A 260 18.33 -0.24 25.35
C PRO A 260 18.48 -1.45 24.41
N GLY A 261 18.04 -1.32 23.15
CA GLY A 261 18.17 -2.38 22.12
C GLY A 261 16.90 -2.76 21.33
N GLY A 262 15.72 -2.23 21.68
CA GLY A 262 14.48 -2.44 20.89
C GLY A 262 14.50 -1.77 19.51
N MET A 263 13.59 -2.16 18.60
CA MET A 263 13.48 -1.54 17.28
C MET A 263 12.94 -0.12 17.40
N THR A 264 13.79 0.87 17.14
CA THR A 264 13.41 2.29 17.23
C THR A 264 12.62 2.79 16.04
N ARG A 265 12.61 2.04 14.92
CA ARG A 265 11.94 2.43 13.67
C ARG A 265 11.31 1.22 12.99
N ARG A 266 10.12 1.45 12.45
CA ARG A 266 9.44 0.51 11.58
C ARG A 266 10.21 0.31 10.28
N GLU A 267 10.18 -0.92 9.78
CA GLU A 267 10.71 -1.28 8.48
C GLU A 267 9.86 -0.71 7.36
N THR A 268 10.50 -0.08 6.37
CA THR A 268 9.81 0.59 5.26
C THR A 268 10.28 0.09 3.90
N SER A 269 9.41 0.28 2.91
CA SER A 269 9.63 -0.11 1.52
C SER A 269 10.86 0.57 0.89
N LYS A 270 11.79 -0.22 0.35
CA LYS A 270 12.87 0.31 -0.49
C LYS A 270 12.40 0.47 -1.93
N LEU A 271 11.48 -0.37 -2.38
CA LEU A 271 10.92 -0.33 -3.72
C LEU A 271 10.17 0.99 -3.96
N LEU A 272 9.17 1.30 -3.14
CA LEU A 272 8.37 2.51 -3.26
C LEU A 272 9.21 3.77 -3.04
N THR A 273 10.18 3.72 -2.12
CA THR A 273 11.13 4.83 -1.92
C THR A 273 11.90 5.16 -3.21
N LYS A 274 12.38 4.14 -3.94
CA LYS A 274 13.07 4.34 -5.23
C LYS A 274 12.10 4.82 -6.31
N VAL A 275 10.90 4.24 -6.40
CA VAL A 275 9.85 4.67 -7.34
C VAL A 275 9.54 6.16 -7.16
N PHE A 276 9.19 6.60 -5.95
CA PHE A 276 8.86 8.01 -5.71
C PHE A 276 10.05 8.94 -5.87
N LYS A 277 11.28 8.47 -5.63
CA LYS A 277 12.48 9.24 -5.99
C LYS A 277 12.56 9.48 -7.50
N VAL A 278 12.42 8.43 -8.31
CA VAL A 278 12.45 8.54 -9.78
C VAL A 278 11.30 9.40 -10.31
N LEU A 279 10.09 9.26 -9.78
CA LEU A 279 8.94 10.08 -10.18
C LEU A 279 9.20 11.57 -9.90
N ARG A 280 9.77 11.91 -8.73
CA ARG A 280 10.14 13.29 -8.40
C ARG A 280 11.23 13.85 -9.31
N GLU A 281 12.27 13.08 -9.58
CA GLU A 281 13.37 13.48 -10.48
C GLU A 281 12.88 13.76 -11.92
N ASN A 282 11.79 13.10 -12.34
CA ASN A 282 11.17 13.33 -13.66
C ASN A 282 10.03 14.36 -13.65
N GLY A 283 9.80 15.05 -12.52
CA GLY A 283 8.79 16.10 -12.42
C GLY A 283 7.35 15.59 -12.34
N THR A 284 7.13 14.34 -11.93
CA THR A 284 5.81 13.77 -11.67
C THR A 284 5.50 13.89 -10.17
N PRO A 285 4.76 14.93 -9.73
CA PRO A 285 4.42 15.08 -8.32
C PRO A 285 3.40 14.01 -7.89
N PRO A 286 3.31 13.67 -6.59
CA PRO A 286 2.34 12.70 -6.09
C PRO A 286 0.88 13.04 -6.43
N LEU A 287 0.54 14.33 -6.52
CA LEU A 287 -0.78 14.78 -6.96
C LEU A 287 -1.12 14.32 -8.38
N HIS A 288 -0.13 14.26 -9.27
CA HIS A 288 -0.31 13.74 -10.62
C HIS A 288 -0.61 12.24 -10.60
N VAL A 289 0.12 11.48 -9.78
CA VAL A 289 -0.12 10.04 -9.58
C VAL A 289 -1.53 9.78 -9.05
N ALA A 290 -1.96 10.55 -8.03
CA ALA A 290 -3.31 10.45 -7.48
C ALA A 290 -4.38 10.72 -8.56
N LYS A 291 -4.16 11.74 -9.40
CA LYS A 291 -5.07 12.07 -10.51
C LYS A 291 -5.16 10.95 -11.55
N GLU A 292 -4.05 10.34 -11.94
CA GLU A 292 -4.06 9.23 -12.92
C GLU A 292 -4.77 7.97 -12.41
N LEU A 293 -4.76 7.78 -11.08
CA LEU A 293 -5.47 6.68 -10.42
C LEU A 293 -6.92 7.03 -10.06
N ASN A 294 -7.36 8.27 -10.31
CA ASN A 294 -8.61 8.82 -9.79
C ASN A 294 -8.75 8.66 -8.27
N LEU A 295 -7.66 8.80 -7.51
CA LEU A 295 -7.63 8.69 -6.06
C LEU A 295 -7.47 10.07 -5.40
N GLY A 296 -7.99 10.18 -4.18
CA GLY A 296 -7.60 11.28 -3.29
C GLY A 296 -6.13 11.16 -2.86
N LEU A 297 -5.46 12.29 -2.61
CA LEU A 297 -4.06 12.29 -2.18
C LEU A 297 -3.85 11.59 -0.83
N GLU A 298 -4.81 11.74 0.09
CA GLU A 298 -4.80 11.04 1.38
C GLU A 298 -4.82 9.52 1.22
N GLU A 299 -5.59 9.03 0.23
CA GLU A 299 -5.69 7.61 -0.06
C GLU A 299 -4.35 7.07 -0.56
N LEU A 300 -3.72 7.75 -1.53
CA LEU A 300 -2.41 7.37 -2.03
C LEU A 300 -1.36 7.39 -0.91
N ASN A 301 -1.38 8.42 -0.05
CA ASN A 301 -0.41 8.54 1.05
C ASN A 301 -0.60 7.44 2.12
N GLY A 302 -1.84 7.06 2.41
CA GLY A 302 -2.16 5.97 3.34
C GLY A 302 -1.61 4.63 2.88
N LEU A 303 -1.70 4.32 1.58
CA LEU A 303 -1.25 3.03 1.03
C LEU A 303 0.28 2.84 1.08
N VAL A 304 1.05 3.92 1.05
CA VAL A 304 2.50 3.89 0.83
C VAL A 304 3.33 4.24 2.07
N PHE A 305 2.88 3.90 3.27
CA PHE A 305 3.58 4.19 4.55
C PHE A 305 3.87 5.69 4.77
N GLY A 306 3.07 6.58 4.20
CA GLY A 306 3.37 8.02 4.25
C GLY A 306 4.59 8.44 3.43
N LEU A 307 5.15 7.56 2.57
CA LEU A 307 6.33 7.87 1.75
C LEU A 307 6.08 9.02 0.76
N VAL A 308 4.81 9.32 0.45
CA VAL A 308 4.42 10.45 -0.40
C VAL A 308 4.65 11.81 0.30
N LEU A 309 4.46 11.89 1.61
CA LEU A 309 4.65 13.11 2.41
C LEU A 309 6.04 13.26 3.05
N THR A 310 6.93 12.28 2.89
CA THR A 310 8.30 12.35 3.47
C THR A 310 9.29 13.22 2.68
N ALA A 311 8.83 13.95 1.65
CA ALA A 311 9.51 15.18 1.25
C ALA A 311 8.70 16.38 1.69
N LEU A 312 9.13 16.99 2.80
CA LEU A 312 9.15 18.44 2.83
C LEU A 312 9.81 18.90 1.53
N PRO A 313 9.17 19.74 0.71
CA PRO A 313 9.91 20.55 -0.23
C PRO A 313 10.95 21.28 0.62
N GLY A 314 12.24 21.00 0.40
CA GLY A 314 13.25 21.97 0.78
C GLY A 314 12.79 23.26 0.13
N GLY A 315 12.50 24.27 0.96
CA GLY A 315 11.97 25.54 0.52
C GLY A 315 12.89 26.12 -0.54
N GLY A 316 12.55 25.89 -1.80
CA GLY A 316 12.97 26.74 -2.88
C GLY A 316 12.22 28.04 -2.69
N GLU A 317 12.67 28.86 -1.73
CA GLU A 317 12.41 30.28 -1.86
C GLU A 317 12.95 30.67 -3.24
N PRO A 318 12.15 31.32 -4.10
CA PRO A 318 12.73 32.07 -5.19
C PRO A 318 13.62 33.12 -4.52
N GLY A 319 14.93 32.87 -4.54
CA GLY A 319 15.91 33.79 -3.97
C GLY A 319 15.61 35.20 -4.44
N PRO A 320 15.73 36.20 -3.55
CA PRO A 320 15.32 37.57 -3.87
C PRO A 320 15.97 37.99 -5.18
N ARG A 321 15.19 38.58 -6.08
CA ARG A 321 15.68 39.22 -7.31
C ARG A 321 16.48 40.48 -6.94
N GLY A 322 17.60 40.29 -6.27
CA GLY A 322 18.63 41.28 -6.05
C GLY A 322 19.91 40.77 -6.68
N ARG A 323 20.37 41.41 -7.76
CA ARG A 323 21.74 41.20 -8.25
C ARG A 323 22.69 41.53 -7.11
N ALA A 324 23.31 40.53 -6.49
CA ALA A 324 24.45 40.75 -5.61
C ALA A 324 25.59 41.33 -6.47
N ARG A 325 25.86 42.63 -6.29
CA ARG A 325 27.09 43.26 -6.77
C ARG A 325 28.20 42.87 -5.79
N LEU A 326 29.00 41.89 -6.15
CA LEU A 326 30.26 41.60 -5.47
C LEU A 326 31.36 42.34 -6.23
N THR A 327 32.01 43.28 -5.56
CA THR A 327 33.25 43.90 -6.04
C THR A 327 34.41 43.19 -5.35
N LEU A 328 35.39 42.75 -6.13
CA LEU A 328 36.63 42.17 -5.60
C LEU A 328 37.40 43.26 -4.85
N VAL A 329 37.65 43.06 -3.56
CA VAL A 329 38.58 43.91 -2.80
C VAL A 329 39.96 43.27 -2.96
N HIS A 330 40.90 44.04 -3.54
CA HIS A 330 42.31 43.67 -3.65
C HIS A 330 43.01 43.71 -2.29
#